data_AF-A0A7C3IG86-F1
#
_entry.id   AF-A0A7C3IG86-F1
#
_cell.length_a   1.000
_cell.length_b   1.000
_cell.length_c   1.000
_cell.angle_alpha   90.00
_cell.angle_beta   90.00
_cell.angle_gamma   90.00
#
_symmetry.space_group_name_H-M   'P 1'
#
loop_
_entity.id
_entity.type
_entity.pdbx_description
1 polymer ?
#
loop_
_entity_poly.entity_id
_entity_poly.type
_entity_poly.pdbx_seq_one_letter_code
_entity_poly.pdbx_strand_id
1 'polypeptide(L)'
;GPDGELGTADDIELQNELHVPVGQAVEVRLRSRDVVHSFFLPTVRLKQDVLPGTEVRRWFVPTEVGTFPIACAELCGFGHYRMGGRLVVHAASDYREWLSVAGGRKLVAQGAVAR
;
A
#
# COMPACT_ATOMS: atom_id res chain seq x y z
N GLY A 1 -7.18 -11.09 2.17
CA GLY A 1 -8.34 -10.23 1.84
C GLY A 1 -9.25 -10.06 3.04
N PRO A 2 -10.56 -10.37 2.96
CA PRO A 2 -11.47 -10.48 4.12
C PRO A 2 -10.98 -11.42 5.24
N ASP A 3 -10.11 -12.38 4.93
CA ASP A 3 -9.52 -13.32 5.90
C ASP A 3 -8.40 -12.73 6.77
N GLY A 4 -7.83 -11.58 6.39
CA GLY A 4 -6.69 -10.96 7.09
C GLY A 4 -5.36 -11.69 6.90
N GLU A 5 -5.29 -12.70 6.04
CA GLU A 5 -4.05 -13.38 5.67
C GLU A 5 -3.53 -12.84 4.33
N LEU A 6 -2.21 -12.84 4.16
CA LEU A 6 -1.56 -12.42 2.91
C LEU A 6 -1.03 -13.66 2.19
N GLY A 7 -1.24 -13.73 0.88
CA GLY A 7 -0.90 -14.86 0.01
C GLY A 7 -2.06 -15.82 -0.27
N THR A 8 -3.30 -15.41 0.02
CA THR A 8 -4.51 -16.23 -0.13
C THR A 8 -5.32 -15.82 -1.37
N ALA A 9 -6.28 -16.65 -1.78
CA ALA A 9 -7.00 -16.47 -3.05
C ALA A 9 -7.98 -15.29 -3.05
N ASP A 10 -8.31 -14.74 -1.88
CA ASP A 10 -9.18 -13.59 -1.66
C ASP A 10 -8.41 -12.27 -1.56
N ASP A 11 -7.09 -12.29 -1.79
CA ASP A 11 -6.28 -11.08 -1.83
C ASP A 11 -6.65 -10.17 -2.98
N ILE A 12 -6.73 -8.88 -2.65
CA ILE A 12 -7.05 -7.81 -3.60
C ILE A 12 -5.72 -7.19 -4.02
N GLU A 13 -5.35 -7.40 -5.28
CA GLU A 13 -4.17 -6.79 -5.87
C GLU A 13 -4.51 -5.44 -6.50
N LEU A 14 -3.85 -4.38 -6.03
CA LEU A 14 -4.01 -3.03 -6.55
C LEU A 14 -2.68 -2.45 -7.00
N GLN A 15 -2.77 -1.45 -7.85
CA GLN A 15 -1.62 -0.68 -8.33
C GLN A 15 -1.69 0.74 -7.79
N ASN A 16 -0.58 1.18 -7.20
CA ASN A 16 -0.40 2.57 -6.74
C ASN A 16 -1.49 3.07 -5.77
N GLU A 17 -2.27 2.17 -5.19
CA GLU A 17 -3.34 2.46 -4.26
C GLU A 17 -3.26 1.51 -3.07
N LEU A 18 -3.44 2.07 -1.87
CA LEU A 18 -3.51 1.34 -0.61
C LEU A 18 -4.75 1.80 0.13
N HIS A 19 -5.75 0.93 0.25
CA HIS A 19 -6.98 1.22 0.97
C HIS A 19 -6.93 0.65 2.38
N VAL A 20 -7.25 1.47 3.38
CA VAL A 20 -7.18 1.08 4.79
C VAL A 20 -8.32 1.70 5.59
N PRO A 21 -8.75 1.07 6.70
CA PRO A 21 -9.69 1.68 7.62
C PRO A 21 -9.00 2.64 8.60
N VAL A 22 -9.68 3.72 8.95
CA VAL A 22 -9.24 4.66 9.99
C VAL A 22 -9.20 4.01 11.38
N GLY A 23 -8.21 4.37 12.19
CA GLY A 23 -8.11 3.96 13.60
C GLY A 23 -7.70 2.52 13.84
N GLN A 24 -7.33 1.76 12.79
CA GLN A 24 -6.85 0.39 12.92
C GLN A 24 -5.38 0.28 12.55
N ALA A 25 -4.65 -0.60 13.24
CA ALA A 25 -3.27 -0.90 12.90
C ALA A 25 -3.20 -1.69 11.60
N VAL A 26 -2.43 -1.17 10.64
CA VAL A 26 -2.20 -1.80 9.35
C VAL A 26 -0.75 -2.24 9.27
N GLU A 27 -0.52 -3.53 9.06
CA GLU A 27 0.81 -4.05 8.72
C GLU A 27 1.04 -3.95 7.21
N VAL A 28 2.18 -3.39 6.82
CA VAL A 28 2.69 -3.41 5.45
C VAL A 28 3.93 -4.29 5.37
N ARG A 29 3.93 -5.21 4.40
CA ARG A 29 5.08 -6.03 4.04
C ARG A 29 5.65 -5.49 2.74
N LEU A 30 6.84 -4.91 2.83
CA LEU A 30 7.48 -4.18 1.75
C LEU A 30 8.62 -5.00 1.20
N ARG A 31 8.67 -5.13 -0.13
CA ARG A 31 9.75 -5.79 -0.85
C ARG A 31 9.97 -5.08 -2.17
N SER A 32 11.24 -4.86 -2.51
CA SER A 32 11.64 -4.35 -3.82
C SER A 32 11.96 -5.51 -4.75
N ARG A 33 11.70 -5.33 -6.05
CA ARG A 33 11.96 -6.34 -7.09
C ARG A 33 13.22 -6.02 -7.90
N ASP A 34 13.71 -4.80 -7.82
CA ASP A 34 14.63 -4.17 -8.76
C ASP A 34 15.76 -3.44 -8.01
N VAL A 35 15.55 -2.20 -7.56
CA VAL A 35 16.55 -1.37 -6.85
C VAL A 35 16.07 -0.94 -5.47
N VAL A 36 16.87 -0.15 -4.74
CA VAL A 36 16.42 0.42 -3.47
C VAL A 36 15.37 1.49 -3.74
N HIS A 37 14.25 1.40 -3.02
CA HIS A 37 13.19 2.41 -2.97
C HIS A 37 12.97 2.84 -1.52
N SER A 38 12.17 3.87 -1.29
CA SER A 38 11.73 4.22 0.06
C SER A 38 10.25 4.53 0.09
N PHE A 39 9.49 3.67 0.76
CA PHE A 39 8.05 3.83 0.94
C PHE A 39 7.80 4.94 1.95
N PHE A 40 7.23 6.05 1.47
CA PHE A 40 7.00 7.22 2.30
C PHE A 40 5.53 7.65 2.30
N LEU A 41 4.99 7.70 3.52
CA LEU A 41 3.67 8.22 3.85
C LEU A 41 3.84 9.41 4.82
N PRO A 42 3.82 10.66 4.31
CA PRO A 42 4.01 11.85 5.14
C PRO A 42 2.99 11.96 6.28
N THR A 43 1.71 11.68 5.99
CA THR A 43 0.59 11.86 6.92
C THR A 43 0.72 11.01 8.18
N VAL A 44 1.22 9.78 8.05
CA VAL A 44 1.43 8.86 9.19
C VAL A 44 2.89 8.79 9.63
N ARG A 45 3.74 9.68 9.10
CA ARG A 45 5.18 9.78 9.41
C ARG A 45 5.93 8.46 9.25
N LEU A 46 5.49 7.61 8.32
CA LEU A 46 6.15 6.35 8.01
C LEU A 46 7.05 6.54 6.79
N LYS A 47 8.36 6.43 7.00
CA LYS A 47 9.36 6.32 5.94
C LYS A 47 10.11 5.01 6.15
N GLN A 48 10.13 4.14 5.14
CA GLN A 48 10.86 2.89 5.22
C GLN A 48 11.52 2.55 3.89
N ASP A 49 12.84 2.37 3.93
CA ASP A 49 13.61 1.91 2.78
C ASP A 49 13.30 0.44 2.50
N VAL A 50 13.21 0.12 1.22
CA VAL A 50 12.79 -1.18 0.70
C VAL A 50 13.90 -1.68 -0.21
N LEU A 51 14.56 -2.76 0.23
CA LEU A 51 15.73 -3.30 -0.45
C LEU A 51 15.37 -4.56 -1.26
N PRO A 52 16.04 -4.81 -2.39
CA PRO A 52 15.92 -6.07 -3.10
C PRO A 52 16.36 -7.25 -2.24
N GLY A 53 15.67 -8.39 -2.37
CA GLY A 53 16.02 -9.65 -1.70
C GLY A 53 15.66 -9.73 -0.21
N THR A 54 15.13 -8.65 0.39
CA THR A 54 14.67 -8.64 1.80
C THR A 54 13.21 -8.21 1.89
N GLU A 55 12.47 -8.81 2.82
CA GLU A 55 11.15 -8.32 3.22
C GLU A 55 11.29 -7.45 4.47
N VAL A 56 10.70 -6.27 4.43
CA VAL A 56 10.61 -5.37 5.59
C VAL A 56 9.16 -5.27 6.03
N ARG A 57 8.90 -5.51 7.32
CA ARG A 57 7.57 -5.37 7.92
C ARG A 57 7.50 -4.10 8.76
N ARG A 58 6.48 -3.29 8.54
CA ARG A 58 6.17 -2.09 9.34
C ARG A 58 4.69 -2.00 9.57
N TRP A 59 4.29 -1.27 10.59
CA TRP A 59 2.89 -1.00 10.86
C TRP A 59 2.67 0.49 11.10
N PHE A 60 1.46 0.96 10.83
CA PHE A 60 1.02 2.31 11.15
C PHE A 60 -0.46 2.32 11.48
N VAL A 61 -0.94 3.40 12.12
CA VAL A 61 -2.35 3.63 12.41
C VAL A 61 -2.76 4.95 11.77
N PRO A 62 -3.60 4.95 10.73
CA PRO A 62 -4.11 6.19 10.15
C PRO A 62 -5.16 6.80 11.08
N THR A 63 -5.01 8.07 11.43
CA THR A 63 -5.90 8.79 12.37
C THR A 63 -6.96 9.64 11.68
N GLU A 64 -6.82 9.89 10.39
CA GLU A 64 -7.70 10.77 9.61
C GLU A 64 -8.19 10.09 8.34
N VAL A 65 -9.49 10.20 8.06
CA VAL A 65 -10.12 9.73 6.82
C VAL A 65 -9.74 10.68 5.68
N GLY A 66 -9.39 10.13 4.52
CA GLY A 66 -9.01 10.94 3.37
C GLY A 66 -8.12 10.20 2.38
N THR A 67 -7.64 10.92 1.37
CA THR A 67 -6.67 10.40 0.41
C THR A 67 -5.35 11.15 0.52
N PHE A 68 -4.27 10.41 0.75
CA PHE A 68 -2.94 10.96 1.01
C PHE A 68 -1.93 10.42 0.00
N PRO A 69 -0.90 11.19 -0.36
CA PRO A 69 0.11 10.72 -1.28
C PRO A 69 1.03 9.69 -0.62
N ILE A 70 1.35 8.65 -1.39
CA ILE A 70 2.52 7.80 -1.19
C ILE A 70 3.59 8.32 -2.15
N ALA A 71 4.81 8.48 -1.67
CA ALA A 71 5.94 8.89 -2.51
C ALA A 71 7.12 7.94 -2.34
N CYS A 72 7.97 7.85 -3.37
CA CYS A 72 9.31 7.31 -3.21
C CYS A 72 10.22 8.39 -2.62
N ALA A 73 10.94 8.06 -1.54
CA ALA A 73 11.81 9.00 -0.83
C ALA A 73 13.30 8.63 -0.87
N GLU A 74 13.69 7.76 -1.81
CA GLU A 74 15.06 7.36 -2.11
C GLU A 74 15.27 7.37 -3.63
N LEU A 75 16.38 7.94 -4.11
CA LEU A 75 16.61 8.10 -5.55
C LEU A 75 16.77 6.73 -6.23
N CYS A 76 15.72 6.29 -6.90
CA CYS A 76 15.62 4.96 -7.50
C CYS A 76 15.83 4.92 -9.02
N GLY A 77 16.37 6.00 -9.61
CA GLY A 77 16.70 6.07 -11.02
C GLY A 77 15.76 6.95 -11.85
N PHE A 78 15.73 6.70 -13.17
CA PHE A 78 14.97 7.52 -14.10
C PHE A 78 13.46 7.34 -13.91
N GLY A 79 12.77 8.45 -13.64
CA GLY A 79 11.34 8.43 -13.31
C GLY A 79 11.03 8.46 -11.81
N HIS A 80 12.04 8.51 -10.93
CA HIS A 80 11.88 8.64 -9.48
C HIS A 80 10.86 9.71 -9.08
N TYR A 81 10.91 10.89 -9.70
CA TYR A 81 9.99 12.00 -9.43
C TYR A 81 8.50 11.72 -9.73
N ARG A 82 8.20 10.68 -10.52
CA ARG A 82 6.83 10.24 -10.84
C ARG A 82 6.41 9.03 -10.01
N MET A 83 7.33 8.45 -9.25
CA MET A 83 7.07 7.24 -8.49
C MET A 83 6.28 7.59 -7.22
N GLY A 84 5.03 7.19 -7.21
CA GLY A 84 4.14 7.43 -6.09
C GLY A 84 2.83 6.67 -6.23
N GLY A 85 1.99 6.82 -5.22
CA GLY A 85 0.68 6.21 -5.13
C GLY A 85 -0.22 7.00 -4.20
N ARG A 86 -1.33 6.39 -3.80
CA ARG A 86 -2.35 7.01 -2.93
C ARG A 86 -2.70 6.06 -1.80
N LEU A 87 -2.61 6.57 -0.57
CA LEU A 87 -3.22 5.96 0.60
C LEU A 87 -4.64 6.49 0.72
N VAL A 88 -5.63 5.61 0.61
CA VAL A 88 -7.04 5.93 0.80
C VAL A 88 -7.48 5.39 2.15
N VAL A 89 -7.64 6.30 3.11
CA VAL A 89 -8.13 5.98 4.45
C VAL A 89 -9.65 6.15 4.44
N HIS A 90 -10.36 5.06 4.70
CA HIS A 90 -11.81 4.99 4.73
C HIS A 90 -12.35 5.02 6.15
N ALA A 91 -13.60 5.46 6.31
CA ALA A 91 -14.36 5.13 7.50
C ALA A 91 -14.59 3.61 7.58
N ALA A 92 -14.76 3.07 8.79
CA ALA A 92 -14.88 1.62 8.99
C ALA A 92 -16.08 1.00 8.24
N SER A 93 -17.18 1.73 8.05
CA SER A 93 -18.32 1.30 7.22
C SER A 93 -17.93 1.19 5.75
N ASP A 94 -17.30 2.24 5.23
CA ASP A 94 -17.03 2.41 3.81
C ASP A 94 -15.92 1.45 3.37
N TYR A 95 -14.97 1.15 4.27
CA TYR A 95 -13.96 0.13 4.02
C TYR A 95 -14.58 -1.26 3.82
N ARG A 96 -15.58 -1.63 4.64
CA ARG A 96 -16.28 -2.92 4.50
C ARG A 96 -17.07 -3.00 3.19
N GLU A 97 -17.73 -1.91 2.82
CA GLU A 97 -18.43 -1.83 1.53
C GLU A 97 -17.44 -1.95 0.37
N TRP A 98 -16.34 -1.20 0.43
CA TRP A 98 -15.26 -1.28 -0.57
C TRP A 98 -14.70 -2.70 -0.68
N LEU A 99 -14.44 -3.39 0.43
CA LEU A 99 -13.98 -4.79 0.44
C LEU A 99 -14.97 -5.73 -0.26
N SER A 100 -16.29 -5.53 -0.07
CA SER A 100 -17.31 -6.38 -0.70
C SER A 100 -17.33 -6.24 -2.23
N VAL A 101 -17.07 -5.03 -2.74
CA VAL A 101 -17.02 -4.75 -4.18
C VAL A 101 -15.69 -5.17 -4.78
N ALA A 102 -14.58 -4.90 -4.08
CA ALA A 102 -13.24 -5.22 -4.52
C ALA A 102 -12.96 -6.73 -4.50
N GLY A 103 -13.44 -7.45 -3.47
CA GLY A 103 -13.33 -8.91 -3.38
C GLY A 103 -14.18 -9.68 -4.39
N GLY A 104 -15.22 -9.06 -4.95
CA GLY A 104 -16.02 -9.62 -6.06
C GLY A 104 -15.46 -9.31 -7.45
N ARG A 105 -14.53 -8.36 -7.55
CA ARG A 105 -13.87 -7.98 -8.78
C ARG A 105 -12.47 -8.61 -8.78
N LYS A 106 -12.27 -9.66 -9.60
CA LYS A 106 -10.97 -9.90 -10.26
C LYS A 106 -10.70 -8.71 -11.19
N LEU A 107 -10.50 -7.53 -10.62
CA LEU A 107 -9.88 -6.41 -11.31
C LEU A 107 -8.44 -6.85 -11.48
N VAL A 108 -8.12 -7.25 -12.70
CA VAL A 108 -6.76 -7.38 -13.19
C VAL A 108 -6.17 -5.97 -13.21
N ALA A 109 -5.83 -5.43 -12.04
CA ALA A 109 -4.98 -4.26 -11.93
C ALA A 109 -3.54 -4.78 -12.07
N GLN A 110 -3.09 -4.90 -13.32
CA GLN A 110 -1.74 -5.29 -13.74
C GLN A 110 -0.57 -4.58 -13.02
N GLY A 111 -0.18 -5.02 -11.83
CA GLY A 111 1.21 -4.97 -11.36
C GLY A 111 1.67 -3.69 -10.66
N ALA A 112 1.64 -3.70 -9.32
CA ALA A 112 2.69 -3.04 -8.55
C ALA A 112 3.94 -3.93 -8.57
N VAL A 113 4.61 -3.93 -9.71
CA VAL A 113 5.99 -4.38 -9.83
C VAL A 113 6.80 -3.13 -9.52
N ALA A 114 7.48 -3.09 -8.37
CA ALA A 114 8.62 -2.19 -8.22
C ALA A 114 9.54 -2.44 -9.43
N ARG A 115 9.64 -1.44 -10.28
CA ARG A 115 10.56 -1.36 -11.41
C ARG A 115 11.37 -0.09 -11.23
#